data_AF-A0A821GGY3-F1
#
_entry.id   AF-A0A821GGY3-F1
#
_cell.length_a   1.000
_cell.length_b   1.000
_cell.length_c   1.000
_cell.angle_alpha   90.00
_cell.angle_beta   90.00
_cell.angle_gamma   90.00
#
_symmetry.space_group_name_H-M   'P 1'
#
loop_
_entity.id
_entity.type
_entity.pdbx_description
1 polymer ?
#
loop_
_entity_poly.entity_id
_entity_poly.type
_entity_poly.pdbx_seq_one_letter_code
_entity_poly.pdbx_strand_id
1 'polypeptide(L)'
;MDNTTQDWFLLKGQEQNGWTAIQFKRSFDSCDPMDVPIKLGTNILIFAYGLDDIDPCQSKVDITYHDDRRGSRILPLRSYADQPADEMLAGLDFVDFRFDNHAVPSADTTYYCKVFKSPSRFLTKRHAIAHEVLIDSRHTNLIHHLDLFECSSNDVLDDANLPDGVCDDILTDTRMCSSNVATAWAIGADVTTVYPEEAGYAVTSANNNKYFMVKIHYDNPRLTPNLRDSSGIRFYLGNELRQYDLSYLIFGTFSSSTSLAIPPNTDQFIVDSYCPPEATRNFPASGINVVSALPHTHLQGR
;
A
#
# COMPACT_ATOMS: atom_id res chain seq x y z
N MET A 1 30.15 -12.44 -13.20
CA MET A 1 30.70 -11.64 -14.31
C MET A 1 30.84 -10.25 -13.76
N ASP A 2 32.05 -9.70 -13.78
CA ASP A 2 32.28 -8.35 -13.26
C ASP A 2 31.67 -7.35 -14.24
N ASN A 3 30.93 -6.36 -13.72
CA ASN A 3 30.46 -5.26 -14.56
C ASN A 3 31.68 -4.45 -15.02
N THR A 4 31.81 -4.27 -16.33
CA THR A 4 32.94 -3.54 -16.95
C THR A 4 32.60 -2.09 -17.28
N THR A 5 31.34 -1.68 -17.07
CA THR A 5 30.84 -0.31 -17.21
C THR A 5 30.50 0.27 -15.84
N GLN A 6 30.67 1.59 -15.70
CA GLN A 6 30.29 2.33 -14.50
C GLN A 6 29.08 3.20 -14.80
N ASP A 7 27.92 2.78 -14.30
CA ASP A 7 26.64 3.45 -14.52
C ASP A 7 26.17 4.29 -13.32
N TRP A 8 26.91 4.23 -12.20
CA TRP A 8 26.72 5.05 -11.01
C TRP A 8 27.78 6.14 -10.93
N PHE A 9 27.33 7.39 -10.85
CA PHE A 9 28.20 8.56 -10.78
C PHE A 9 28.12 9.20 -9.41
N LEU A 10 29.23 9.17 -8.67
CA LEU A 10 29.36 9.89 -7.41
C LEU A 10 29.23 11.40 -7.65
N LEU A 11 28.36 12.06 -6.88
CA LEU A 11 28.18 13.51 -6.89
C LEU A 11 28.86 14.17 -5.69
N LYS A 12 28.64 13.61 -4.50
CA LYS A 12 29.19 14.12 -3.24
C LYS A 12 29.38 12.97 -2.26
N GLY A 13 30.47 13.00 -1.51
CA GLY A 13 30.67 12.18 -0.32
C GLY A 13 31.10 13.07 0.83
N GLN A 14 30.54 12.87 2.02
CA GLN A 14 31.01 13.52 3.23
C GLN A 14 30.96 12.52 4.39
N GLU A 15 31.95 12.63 5.25
CA GLU A 15 31.99 11.89 6.50
C GLU A 15 32.20 12.89 7.64
N GLN A 16 31.29 12.91 8.61
CA GLN A 16 31.37 13.81 9.75
C GLN A 16 30.63 13.23 10.96
N ASN A 17 31.25 13.31 12.14
CA ASN A 17 30.64 12.92 13.41
C ASN A 17 30.05 11.48 13.41
N GLY A 18 30.74 10.53 12.79
CA GLY A 18 30.30 9.13 12.71
C GLY A 18 29.20 8.86 11.66
N TRP A 19 28.91 9.82 10.79
CA TRP A 19 27.97 9.65 9.68
C TRP A 19 28.67 9.78 8.33
N THR A 20 28.40 8.84 7.44
CA THR A 20 28.80 8.91 6.03
C THR A 20 27.57 9.18 5.18
N ALA A 21 27.59 10.26 4.41
CA ALA A 21 26.55 10.59 3.45
C ALA A 21 27.13 10.60 2.04
N ILE A 22 26.55 9.79 1.17
CA ILE A 22 26.95 9.63 -0.23
C ILE A 22 25.77 10.01 -1.11
N GLN A 23 26.01 10.90 -2.05
CA GLN A 23 25.06 11.30 -3.08
C GLN A 23 25.61 10.84 -4.43
N PHE A 24 24.79 10.13 -5.19
CA PHE A 24 25.12 9.61 -6.52
C PHE A 24 23.94 9.78 -7.48
N LYS A 25 24.19 9.58 -8.77
CA LYS A 25 23.15 9.51 -9.80
C LYS A 25 23.40 8.33 -10.75
N ARG A 26 22.32 7.82 -11.35
CA ARG A 26 22.31 6.80 -12.40
C ARG A 26 21.07 7.01 -13.26
N SER A 27 21.15 6.68 -14.55
CA SER A 27 19.98 6.68 -15.45
C SER A 27 18.98 5.59 -15.03
N PHE A 28 17.68 5.81 -15.21
CA PHE A 28 16.68 4.77 -14.93
C PHE A 28 16.90 3.50 -15.76
N ASP A 29 17.36 3.67 -17.00
CA ASP A 29 17.82 2.59 -17.86
C ASP A 29 19.19 3.02 -18.41
N SER A 30 20.23 2.26 -18.08
CA SER A 30 21.61 2.48 -18.56
C SER A 30 21.86 1.83 -19.93
N CYS A 31 20.92 1.00 -20.42
CA CYS A 31 21.08 0.14 -21.59
C CYS A 31 22.23 -0.88 -21.47
N ASP A 32 22.84 -1.02 -20.29
CA ASP A 32 23.78 -2.09 -19.97
C ASP A 32 22.99 -3.37 -19.63
N PRO A 33 23.19 -4.50 -20.34
CA PRO A 33 22.47 -5.75 -20.07
C PRO A 33 22.81 -6.40 -18.72
N MET A 34 23.90 -5.97 -18.07
CA MET A 34 24.29 -6.43 -16.73
C MET A 34 23.58 -5.67 -15.60
N ASP A 35 22.89 -4.58 -15.94
CA ASP A 35 22.26 -3.67 -15.01
C ASP A 35 20.76 -3.98 -14.86
N VAL A 36 20.24 -3.83 -13.64
CA VAL A 36 18.79 -3.89 -13.41
C VAL A 36 18.19 -2.52 -13.74
N PRO A 37 17.27 -2.42 -14.72
CA PRO A 37 16.60 -1.16 -15.04
C PRO A 37 15.63 -0.77 -13.92
N ILE A 38 15.64 0.51 -13.55
CA ILE A 38 14.70 1.12 -12.61
C ILE A 38 13.41 1.41 -13.36
N LYS A 39 12.46 0.49 -13.24
CA LYS A 39 11.13 0.61 -13.87
C LYS A 39 10.19 1.41 -12.98
N LEU A 40 9.12 1.88 -13.59
CA LEU A 40 7.99 2.47 -12.87
C LEU A 40 7.41 1.45 -11.88
N GLY A 41 7.09 1.91 -10.68
CA GLY A 41 6.59 1.08 -9.60
C GLY A 41 7.68 0.61 -8.64
N THR A 42 7.53 -0.62 -8.17
CA THR A 42 8.26 -1.12 -7.00
C THR A 42 9.67 -1.58 -7.33
N ASN A 43 10.66 -1.06 -6.61
CA ASN A 43 12.07 -1.44 -6.74
C ASN A 43 12.58 -2.02 -5.40
N ILE A 44 13.41 -3.06 -5.45
CA ILE A 44 14.02 -3.66 -4.26
C ILE A 44 15.45 -3.13 -4.14
N LEU A 45 15.71 -2.38 -3.07
CA LEU A 45 17.05 -1.99 -2.68
C LEU A 45 17.59 -3.02 -1.72
N ILE A 46 18.79 -3.50 -1.96
CA ILE A 46 19.52 -4.38 -1.05
C ILE A 46 20.68 -3.61 -0.42
N PHE A 47 20.95 -3.88 0.85
CA PHE A 47 22.08 -3.29 1.55
C PHE A 47 22.80 -4.36 2.37
N ALA A 48 24.10 -4.16 2.57
CA ALA A 48 24.92 -4.94 3.49
C ALA A 48 26.07 -4.05 4.00
N TYR A 49 26.58 -4.35 5.19
CA TYR A 49 27.68 -3.58 5.78
C TYR A 49 28.70 -4.43 6.55
N GLY A 50 29.97 -4.03 6.45
CA GLY A 50 31.11 -4.63 7.15
C GLY A 50 31.17 -4.24 8.63
N LEU A 51 32.00 -4.94 9.41
CA LEU A 51 32.35 -4.52 10.77
C LEU A 51 33.56 -3.59 10.76
N ASP A 52 34.40 -3.74 9.73
CA ASP A 52 35.62 -2.99 9.59
C ASP A 52 35.39 -1.86 8.61
N ASP A 53 35.80 -0.65 9.00
CA ASP A 53 35.85 0.52 8.15
C ASP A 53 37.20 0.54 7.40
N ILE A 54 37.39 -0.47 6.55
CA ILE A 54 38.61 -0.64 5.77
C ILE A 54 38.32 -0.28 4.32
N ASP A 55 39.04 0.73 3.82
CA ASP A 55 39.02 1.10 2.41
C ASP A 55 39.64 -0.03 1.56
N PRO A 56 38.85 -0.73 0.72
CA PRO A 56 39.35 -1.81 -0.12
C PRO A 56 40.35 -1.32 -1.19
N CYS A 57 40.49 0.00 -1.37
CA CYS A 57 41.51 0.60 -2.23
C CYS A 57 42.90 0.66 -1.56
N GLN A 58 42.97 0.60 -0.22
CA GLN A 58 44.23 0.74 0.54
C GLN A 58 44.85 -0.61 0.92
N SER A 59 44.04 -1.66 0.97
CA SER A 59 44.47 -3.03 1.20
C SER A 59 43.60 -3.97 0.36
N LYS A 60 44.21 -4.99 -0.26
CA LYS A 60 43.44 -6.09 -0.88
C LYS A 60 42.73 -6.86 0.23
N VAL A 61 41.57 -6.37 0.64
CA VAL A 61 40.69 -7.00 1.61
C VAL A 61 39.60 -7.68 0.83
N ASP A 62 39.49 -8.99 1.02
CA ASP A 62 38.33 -9.73 0.55
C ASP A 62 37.12 -9.26 1.35
N ILE A 63 36.11 -8.76 0.65
CA ILE A 63 34.81 -8.45 1.25
C ILE A 63 34.26 -9.77 1.80
N THR A 64 34.24 -9.90 3.13
CA THR A 64 33.76 -11.10 3.81
C THR A 64 32.24 -11.16 3.79
N TYR A 65 31.70 -12.36 4.03
CA TYR A 65 30.26 -12.53 4.16
C TYR A 65 29.72 -11.68 5.32
N HIS A 66 28.62 -10.98 5.06
CA HIS A 66 28.07 -9.94 5.92
C HIS A 66 27.14 -10.47 7.04
N ASP A 67 26.91 -11.78 7.13
CA ASP A 67 25.98 -12.42 8.08
C ASP A 67 24.62 -11.69 8.14
N ASP A 68 24.13 -11.36 9.33
CA ASP A 68 22.86 -10.66 9.56
C ASP A 68 22.94 -9.14 9.30
N ARG A 69 24.11 -8.60 8.91
CA ARG A 69 24.32 -7.17 8.60
C ARG A 69 23.91 -6.85 7.17
N ARG A 70 22.72 -7.28 6.80
CA ARG A 70 22.13 -7.11 5.48
C ARG A 70 20.63 -6.90 5.58
N GLY A 71 20.06 -6.40 4.51
CA GLY A 71 18.62 -6.35 4.38
C GLY A 71 18.20 -5.90 3.00
N SER A 72 16.89 -5.80 2.84
CA SER A 72 16.26 -5.26 1.66
C SER A 72 15.17 -4.28 2.05
N ARG A 73 14.94 -3.28 1.20
CA ARG A 73 13.84 -2.34 1.34
C ARG A 73 13.15 -2.16 -0.01
N ILE A 74 11.84 -2.14 0.03
CA ILE A 74 11.00 -1.94 -1.14
C ILE A 74 10.68 -0.44 -1.24
N LEU A 75 11.01 0.21 -2.37
CA LEU A 75 10.79 1.63 -2.61
C LEU A 75 10.34 1.92 -4.05
N PRO A 76 9.44 2.89 -4.27
CA PRO A 76 9.09 3.36 -5.59
C PRO A 76 10.12 4.40 -6.08
N LEU A 77 11.30 3.95 -6.53
CA LEU A 77 12.36 4.85 -7.03
C LEU A 77 11.94 5.66 -8.27
N ARG A 78 10.86 5.25 -8.94
CA ARG A 78 10.23 5.94 -10.05
C ARG A 78 8.71 5.76 -9.95
N SER A 79 7.99 6.84 -9.64
CA SER A 79 6.53 6.87 -9.60
C SER A 79 5.98 7.86 -10.63
N TYR A 80 4.68 7.81 -10.90
CA TYR A 80 4.00 8.80 -11.73
C TYR A 80 3.64 10.08 -10.95
N ALA A 81 3.85 10.10 -9.64
CA ALA A 81 3.47 11.20 -8.75
C ALA A 81 4.67 12.15 -8.57
N ASP A 82 4.92 13.00 -9.56
CA ASP A 82 5.90 14.10 -9.46
C ASP A 82 5.32 15.36 -8.77
N GLN A 83 4.06 15.31 -8.30
CA GLN A 83 3.41 16.45 -7.65
C GLN A 83 3.75 16.47 -6.15
N PRO A 84 4.23 17.60 -5.59
CA PRO A 84 4.44 17.74 -4.16
C PRO A 84 3.08 17.72 -3.44
N ALA A 85 2.69 16.52 -2.98
CA ALA A 85 1.40 16.29 -2.31
C ALA A 85 1.21 17.22 -1.11
N ASP A 86 2.27 17.54 -0.38
CA ASP A 86 2.21 18.36 0.84
C ASP A 86 1.65 19.77 0.59
N GLU A 87 2.09 20.45 -0.48
CA GLU A 87 1.63 21.80 -0.80
C GLU A 87 0.18 21.78 -1.30
N MET A 88 -0.17 20.80 -2.13
CA MET A 88 -1.52 20.67 -2.68
C MET A 88 -2.56 20.29 -1.61
N LEU A 89 -2.16 19.51 -0.60
CA LEU A 89 -3.03 19.04 0.47
C LEU A 89 -3.07 20.00 1.67
N ALA A 90 -2.19 20.99 1.72
CA ALA A 90 -2.12 21.97 2.79
C ALA A 90 -3.45 22.73 2.94
N GLY A 91 -4.01 22.70 4.15
CA GLY A 91 -5.22 23.45 4.49
C GLY A 91 -6.54 22.84 4.00
N LEU A 92 -6.52 21.68 3.34
CA LEU A 92 -7.73 20.96 2.99
C LEU A 92 -8.39 20.33 4.23
N ASP A 93 -9.72 20.22 4.17
CA ASP A 93 -10.47 19.43 5.15
C ASP A 93 -10.18 17.94 4.97
N PHE A 94 -10.25 17.17 6.05
CA PHE A 94 -9.97 15.74 6.03
C PHE A 94 -10.85 14.94 6.99
N VAL A 95 -10.89 13.63 6.74
CA VAL A 95 -11.54 12.63 7.59
C VAL A 95 -10.57 11.49 7.84
N ASP A 96 -10.40 11.13 9.12
CA ASP A 96 -9.57 10.01 9.54
C ASP A 96 -10.45 8.82 9.94
N PHE A 97 -10.16 7.67 9.35
CA PHE A 97 -10.61 6.35 9.77
C PHE A 97 -9.42 5.65 10.40
N ARG A 98 -9.25 5.84 11.72
CA ARG A 98 -8.05 5.38 12.43
C ARG A 98 -8.39 4.64 13.71
N PHE A 99 -7.51 3.72 14.06
CA PHE A 99 -7.55 3.05 15.35
C PHE A 99 -7.12 4.04 16.44
N ASP A 100 -7.58 3.78 17.66
CA ASP A 100 -7.24 4.58 18.83
C ASP A 100 -6.62 3.66 19.89
N ASN A 101 -5.30 3.74 20.02
CA ASN A 101 -4.49 2.98 20.98
C ASN A 101 -4.87 1.49 21.07
N HIS A 102 -5.13 0.87 19.92
CA HIS A 102 -5.63 -0.49 19.78
C HIS A 102 -4.57 -1.50 20.22
N ALA A 103 -4.98 -2.50 21.01
CA ALA A 103 -4.09 -3.58 21.44
C ALA A 103 -3.90 -4.61 20.32
N VAL A 104 -2.72 -4.63 19.72
CA VAL A 104 -2.43 -5.58 18.63
C VAL A 104 -2.28 -6.99 19.23
N PRO A 105 -2.98 -8.01 18.67
CA PRO A 105 -2.82 -9.39 19.12
C PRO A 105 -1.38 -9.89 19.00
N SER A 106 -0.97 -10.70 19.98
CA SER A 106 0.35 -11.36 20.00
C SER A 106 0.34 -12.67 19.18
N ALA A 107 -0.08 -12.57 17.93
CA ALA A 107 -0.11 -13.65 16.96
C ALA A 107 0.79 -13.30 15.77
N ASP A 108 1.27 -14.31 15.05
CA ASP A 108 2.20 -14.16 13.92
C ASP A 108 1.60 -13.27 12.82
N THR A 109 0.40 -13.64 12.36
CA THR A 109 -0.41 -12.84 11.43
C THR A 109 -1.76 -12.51 12.06
N THR A 110 -2.22 -11.28 11.90
CA THR A 110 -3.57 -10.87 12.35
C THR A 110 -4.19 -9.94 11.34
N TYR A 111 -5.38 -10.29 10.88
CA TYR A 111 -6.27 -9.36 10.18
C TYR A 111 -7.25 -8.78 11.19
N TYR A 112 -7.14 -7.49 11.46
CA TYR A 112 -7.98 -6.80 12.41
C TYR A 112 -8.89 -5.80 11.69
N CYS A 113 -10.17 -5.83 12.03
CA CYS A 113 -11.22 -5.07 11.37
C CYS A 113 -11.91 -4.16 12.39
N LYS A 114 -12.12 -2.89 12.00
CA LYS A 114 -12.90 -1.93 12.77
C LYS A 114 -13.85 -1.16 11.86
N VAL A 115 -15.12 -1.13 12.25
CA VAL A 115 -16.17 -0.43 11.54
C VAL A 115 -16.38 0.96 12.14
N PHE A 116 -16.48 1.95 11.25
CA PHE A 116 -16.68 3.36 11.54
C PHE A 116 -18.00 3.81 10.95
N LYS A 117 -18.75 4.62 11.70
CA LYS A 117 -19.88 5.35 11.15
C LYS A 117 -19.37 6.42 10.18
N SER A 118 -20.03 6.53 9.03
CA SER A 118 -19.79 7.58 8.06
C SER A 118 -19.95 8.95 8.73
N PRO A 119 -18.98 9.86 8.58
CA PRO A 119 -19.10 11.23 9.07
C PRO A 119 -20.35 11.94 8.56
N SER A 120 -20.95 12.79 9.39
CA SER A 120 -22.12 13.61 9.02
C SER A 120 -21.88 14.51 7.80
N ARG A 121 -20.62 14.90 7.56
CA ARG A 121 -20.24 15.68 6.38
C ARG A 121 -20.41 14.93 5.04
N PHE A 122 -20.62 13.61 5.07
CA PHE A 122 -20.93 12.80 3.89
C PHE A 122 -22.44 12.64 3.64
N LEU A 123 -23.31 13.27 4.44
CA LEU A 123 -24.75 13.36 4.15
C LEU A 123 -25.03 13.97 2.76
N THR A 124 -24.13 14.83 2.29
CA THR A 124 -24.08 15.28 0.90
C THR A 124 -22.84 14.71 0.24
N LYS A 125 -22.91 14.45 -1.06
CA LYS A 125 -21.77 13.93 -1.83
C LYS A 125 -20.57 14.87 -1.71
N ARG A 126 -19.42 14.31 -1.39
CA ARG A 126 -18.11 14.98 -1.41
C ARG A 126 -17.13 14.14 -2.24
N HIS A 127 -16.08 14.78 -2.74
CA HIS A 127 -14.97 14.07 -3.37
C HIS A 127 -13.78 14.08 -2.43
N ALA A 128 -13.30 12.88 -2.06
CA ALA A 128 -11.93 12.75 -1.60
C ALA A 128 -11.02 12.91 -2.83
N ILE A 129 -10.01 13.78 -2.74
CA ILE A 129 -9.08 14.06 -3.85
C ILE A 129 -7.68 13.48 -3.61
N ALA A 130 -7.45 12.97 -2.41
CA ALA A 130 -6.30 12.18 -2.06
C ALA A 130 -6.64 11.29 -0.86
N HIS A 131 -5.84 10.25 -0.67
CA HIS A 131 -5.79 9.51 0.58
C HIS A 131 -4.37 9.47 1.13
N GLU A 132 -4.25 9.36 2.45
CA GLU A 132 -2.99 9.17 3.17
C GLU A 132 -3.15 8.01 4.16
N VAL A 133 -2.12 7.16 4.22
CA VAL A 133 -2.01 6.06 5.16
C VAL A 133 -1.29 6.58 6.39
N LEU A 134 -2.02 6.63 7.49
CA LEU A 134 -1.52 7.09 8.78
C LEU A 134 -0.86 5.90 9.46
N ILE A 135 0.47 5.81 9.42
CA ILE A 135 1.22 4.75 10.12
C ILE A 135 1.74 5.31 11.44
N ASP A 136 1.46 4.60 12.53
CA ASP A 136 2.07 4.89 13.82
C ASP A 136 3.60 4.70 13.71
N SER A 137 4.37 5.74 13.98
CA SER A 137 5.82 5.75 13.78
C SER A 137 6.57 4.68 14.58
N ARG A 138 5.94 4.10 15.61
CA ARG A 138 6.48 2.98 16.40
C ARG A 138 6.36 1.63 15.69
N HIS A 139 5.56 1.54 14.64
CA HIS A 139 5.07 0.29 14.04
C HIS A 139 5.29 0.22 12.51
N THR A 140 6.25 0.96 11.96
CA THR A 140 6.49 1.02 10.50
C THR A 140 6.77 -0.34 9.84
N ASN A 141 7.18 -1.34 10.63
CA ASN A 141 7.46 -2.71 10.15
C ASN A 141 6.41 -3.73 10.62
N LEU A 142 5.36 -3.31 11.33
CA LEU A 142 4.31 -4.19 11.84
C LEU A 142 3.14 -4.30 10.86
N ILE A 143 2.85 -3.25 10.10
CA ILE A 143 1.71 -3.20 9.18
C ILE A 143 2.17 -3.65 7.80
N HIS A 144 1.61 -4.76 7.32
CA HIS A 144 1.93 -5.30 5.99
C HIS A 144 1.05 -4.70 4.90
N HIS A 145 -0.25 -4.56 5.17
CA HIS A 145 -1.19 -3.81 4.33
C HIS A 145 -2.36 -3.26 5.15
N LEU A 146 -3.03 -2.27 4.59
CA LEU A 146 -4.12 -1.54 5.20
C LEU A 146 -5.16 -1.18 4.13
N ASP A 147 -6.39 -1.62 4.36
CA ASP A 147 -7.52 -1.43 3.44
C ASP A 147 -8.64 -0.63 4.10
N LEU A 148 -9.31 0.22 3.33
CA LEU A 148 -10.57 0.85 3.70
C LEU A 148 -11.66 0.35 2.77
N PHE A 149 -12.76 -0.12 3.35
CA PHE A 149 -13.94 -0.57 2.64
C PHE A 149 -15.12 0.36 2.91
N GLU A 150 -15.95 0.56 1.90
CA GLU A 150 -17.27 1.17 2.06
C GLU A 150 -18.32 0.07 2.24
N CYS A 151 -19.07 0.12 3.34
CA CYS A 151 -20.11 -0.86 3.60
C CYS A 151 -21.32 -0.63 2.68
N SER A 152 -22.02 -1.71 2.30
CA SER A 152 -23.18 -1.59 1.42
C SER A 152 -24.42 -1.14 2.19
N SER A 153 -25.41 -0.61 1.47
CA SER A 153 -26.72 -0.28 2.02
C SER A 153 -27.47 -1.45 2.68
N ASN A 154 -27.10 -2.69 2.36
CA ASN A 154 -27.70 -3.89 2.93
C ASN A 154 -27.03 -4.31 4.25
N ASP A 155 -25.91 -3.71 4.61
CA ASP A 155 -25.22 -3.96 5.87
C ASP A 155 -25.96 -3.22 7.00
N VAL A 156 -26.85 -3.91 7.69
CA VAL A 156 -27.60 -3.37 8.83
C VAL A 156 -26.76 -3.52 10.10
N LEU A 157 -26.27 -2.40 10.61
CA LEU A 157 -25.41 -2.33 11.78
C LEU A 157 -26.11 -1.66 12.97
N ASP A 158 -25.79 -2.14 14.17
CA ASP A 158 -26.14 -1.45 15.40
C ASP A 158 -25.13 -0.33 15.66
N ASP A 159 -25.59 0.92 15.56
CA ASP A 159 -24.78 2.11 15.84
C ASP A 159 -24.17 2.09 17.25
N ALA A 160 -24.78 1.38 18.21
CA ALA A 160 -24.26 1.27 19.57
C ALA A 160 -23.12 0.25 19.71
N ASN A 161 -23.01 -0.71 18.79
CA ASN A 161 -22.09 -1.84 18.87
C ASN A 161 -21.49 -2.15 17.48
N LEU A 162 -20.74 -1.20 16.94
CA LEU A 162 -20.03 -1.40 15.68
C LEU A 162 -18.94 -2.48 15.82
N PRO A 163 -18.78 -3.38 14.83
CA PRO A 163 -17.75 -4.41 14.87
C PRO A 163 -16.33 -3.85 15.03
N ASP A 164 -15.59 -4.41 15.97
CA ASP A 164 -14.20 -4.06 16.30
C ASP A 164 -13.52 -5.33 16.84
N GLY A 165 -12.64 -5.96 16.06
CA GLY A 165 -12.10 -7.27 16.39
C GLY A 165 -11.27 -7.93 15.29
N VAL A 166 -10.82 -9.15 15.56
CA VAL A 166 -10.21 -9.99 14.52
C VAL A 166 -11.26 -10.22 13.43
N CYS A 167 -10.89 -9.94 12.18
CA CYS A 167 -11.83 -9.94 11.04
C CYS A 167 -12.58 -11.26 10.93
N ASP A 168 -11.88 -12.38 11.07
CA ASP A 168 -12.47 -13.71 10.95
C ASP A 168 -13.49 -13.99 12.05
N ASP A 169 -13.34 -13.40 13.24
CA ASP A 169 -14.27 -13.60 14.36
C ASP A 169 -15.55 -12.75 14.18
N ILE A 170 -15.40 -11.52 13.70
CA ILE A 170 -16.50 -10.54 13.63
C ILE A 170 -17.25 -10.54 12.29
N LEU A 171 -16.68 -11.14 11.24
CA LEU A 171 -17.25 -11.22 9.89
C LEU A 171 -17.72 -12.65 9.53
N THR A 172 -17.86 -13.54 10.52
CA THR A 172 -18.18 -14.96 10.34
C THR A 172 -19.49 -15.24 9.60
N ASP A 173 -20.51 -14.39 9.75
CA ASP A 173 -21.87 -14.64 9.24
C ASP A 173 -22.33 -13.59 8.20
N THR A 174 -21.47 -12.62 7.91
CA THR A 174 -21.85 -11.47 7.11
C THR A 174 -20.69 -11.09 6.19
N ARG A 175 -20.94 -11.09 4.88
CA ARG A 175 -20.04 -10.48 3.87
C ARG A 175 -19.99 -8.94 4.00
N MET A 176 -20.14 -8.43 5.21
CA MET A 176 -20.24 -7.02 5.55
C MET A 176 -18.99 -6.29 5.10
N CYS A 177 -19.19 -5.20 4.37
CA CYS A 177 -18.11 -4.32 3.91
C CYS A 177 -16.99 -5.05 3.14
N SER A 178 -17.26 -6.21 2.52
CA SER A 178 -16.20 -7.10 2.00
C SER A 178 -15.86 -6.89 0.52
N SER A 179 -16.66 -6.10 -0.21
CA SER A 179 -16.59 -6.05 -1.69
C SER A 179 -16.30 -4.66 -2.27
N ASN A 180 -16.54 -3.58 -1.52
CA ASN A 180 -16.31 -2.22 -2.03
C ASN A 180 -15.04 -1.64 -1.40
N VAL A 181 -13.90 -1.86 -2.05
CA VAL A 181 -12.64 -1.23 -1.64
C VAL A 181 -12.71 0.26 -1.96
N ALA A 182 -12.56 1.09 -0.94
CA ALA A 182 -12.49 2.55 -1.07
C ALA A 182 -11.04 3.04 -1.23
N THR A 183 -10.08 2.32 -0.65
CA THR A 183 -8.65 2.40 -0.98
C THR A 183 -7.91 1.22 -0.34
N ALA A 184 -6.71 0.92 -0.84
CA ALA A 184 -5.83 -0.12 -0.33
C ALA A 184 -4.38 0.36 -0.38
N TRP A 185 -3.60 -0.01 0.61
CA TRP A 185 -2.16 0.24 0.69
C TRP A 185 -1.44 -1.01 1.15
N ALA A 186 -0.25 -1.24 0.58
CA ALA A 186 0.65 -2.30 1.02
C ALA A 186 2.07 -1.77 1.11
N ILE A 187 2.92 -2.49 1.86
CA ILE A 187 4.34 -2.17 2.01
C ILE A 187 5.01 -1.90 0.65
N GLY A 188 5.74 -0.78 0.58
CA GLY A 188 6.45 -0.35 -0.63
C GLY A 188 5.69 0.65 -1.51
N ALA A 189 4.39 0.86 -1.27
CA ALA A 189 3.64 1.96 -1.87
C ALA A 189 3.87 3.28 -1.12
N ASP A 190 3.75 4.41 -1.82
CA ASP A 190 3.71 5.72 -1.19
C ASP A 190 2.53 5.80 -0.23
N VAL A 191 2.75 6.42 0.93
CA VAL A 191 1.70 6.56 1.95
C VAL A 191 0.61 7.54 1.53
N THR A 192 0.91 8.46 0.61
CA THR A 192 -0.03 9.47 0.11
C THR A 192 -0.24 9.28 -1.38
N THR A 193 -1.50 9.16 -1.79
CA THR A 193 -1.90 9.09 -3.19
C THR A 193 -2.82 10.25 -3.51
N VAL A 194 -2.40 11.09 -4.46
CA VAL A 194 -3.20 12.17 -5.03
C VAL A 194 -3.96 11.66 -6.26
N TYR A 195 -5.24 11.97 -6.35
CA TYR A 195 -6.07 11.59 -7.50
C TYR A 195 -5.99 12.62 -8.64
N PRO A 196 -6.22 12.22 -9.91
CA PRO A 196 -6.19 13.12 -11.07
C PRO A 196 -7.09 14.34 -10.90
N GLU A 197 -6.68 15.51 -11.40
CA GLU A 197 -7.39 16.79 -11.20
C GLU A 197 -8.87 16.75 -11.62
N GLU A 198 -9.21 15.91 -12.59
CA GLU A 198 -10.55 15.77 -13.14
C GLU A 198 -11.45 14.81 -12.35
N ALA A 199 -10.88 13.99 -11.45
CA ALA A 199 -11.61 12.92 -10.76
C ALA A 199 -11.39 12.90 -9.23
N GLY A 200 -12.43 12.56 -8.47
CA GLY A 200 -12.32 12.36 -7.03
C GLY A 200 -13.15 11.18 -6.56
N TYR A 201 -12.70 10.49 -5.51
CA TYR A 201 -13.43 9.36 -4.95
C TYR A 201 -14.71 9.87 -4.29
N ALA A 202 -15.85 9.47 -4.83
CA ALA A 202 -17.15 9.93 -4.39
C ALA A 202 -17.50 9.29 -3.04
N VAL A 203 -17.55 10.10 -1.98
CA VAL A 203 -18.04 9.68 -0.66
C VAL A 203 -19.41 10.27 -0.41
N THR A 204 -20.38 9.41 -0.10
CA THR A 204 -21.73 9.86 0.27
C THR A 204 -22.45 8.82 1.11
N SER A 205 -23.17 9.27 2.13
CA SER A 205 -24.11 8.46 2.88
C SER A 205 -25.56 8.61 2.41
N ALA A 206 -25.80 9.29 1.28
CA ALA A 206 -27.14 9.62 0.78
C ALA A 206 -27.96 8.41 0.28
N ASN A 207 -27.37 7.21 0.20
CA ASN A 207 -28.03 5.98 -0.27
C ASN A 207 -27.83 4.80 0.71
N ASN A 208 -27.90 5.06 2.01
CA ASN A 208 -27.69 4.05 3.08
C ASN A 208 -26.27 3.45 3.19
N ASN A 209 -25.28 3.93 2.43
CA ASN A 209 -23.87 3.66 2.71
C ASN A 209 -23.43 4.44 3.96
N LYS A 210 -23.66 3.85 5.12
CA LYS A 210 -23.53 4.54 6.42
C LYS A 210 -22.25 4.23 7.15
N TYR A 211 -21.43 3.31 6.65
CA TYR A 211 -20.28 2.79 7.39
C TYR A 211 -19.09 2.57 6.48
N PHE A 212 -17.92 2.66 7.10
CA PHE A 212 -16.65 2.28 6.52
C PHE A 212 -15.99 1.24 7.41
N MET A 213 -15.19 0.36 6.85
CA MET A 213 -14.41 -0.61 7.62
C MET A 213 -12.93 -0.45 7.29
N VAL A 214 -12.11 -0.24 8.31
CA VAL A 214 -10.66 -0.33 8.18
C VAL A 214 -10.25 -1.75 8.52
N LYS A 215 -9.45 -2.36 7.63
CA LYS A 215 -8.81 -3.65 7.83
C LYS A 215 -7.30 -3.46 7.85
N ILE A 216 -6.66 -3.86 8.93
CA ILE A 216 -5.19 -3.84 9.05
C ILE A 216 -4.70 -5.28 9.10
N HIS A 217 -3.72 -5.60 8.26
CA HIS A 217 -2.96 -6.84 8.37
C HIS A 217 -1.66 -6.56 9.12
N TYR A 218 -1.60 -7.04 10.36
CA TYR A 218 -0.41 -7.03 11.19
C TYR A 218 0.43 -8.28 10.92
N ASP A 219 1.72 -8.07 10.70
CA ASP A 219 2.77 -9.08 10.59
C ASP A 219 3.70 -8.94 11.83
N ASN A 220 3.49 -9.80 12.83
CA ASN A 220 4.19 -9.80 14.12
C ASN A 220 4.91 -11.14 14.35
N PRO A 221 5.93 -11.47 13.54
CA PRO A 221 6.61 -12.77 13.59
C PRO A 221 7.40 -13.02 14.89
N ARG A 222 7.67 -11.95 15.65
CA ARG A 222 8.32 -12.03 16.97
C ARG A 222 7.33 -12.23 18.11
N LEU A 223 6.03 -12.28 17.82
CA LEU A 223 4.96 -12.41 18.82
C LEU A 223 5.08 -11.36 19.93
N THR A 224 5.49 -10.15 19.57
CA THR A 224 5.80 -9.10 20.54
C THR A 224 4.52 -8.73 21.30
N PRO A 225 4.51 -8.84 22.64
CA PRO A 225 3.31 -8.57 23.41
C PRO A 225 3.12 -7.07 23.67
N ASN A 226 1.88 -6.69 24.01
CA ASN A 226 1.51 -5.34 24.46
C ASN A 226 1.78 -4.22 23.43
N LEU A 227 1.82 -4.56 22.14
CA LEU A 227 1.87 -3.58 21.06
C LEU A 227 0.57 -2.77 21.02
N ARG A 228 0.70 -1.48 20.70
CA ARG A 228 -0.40 -0.51 20.71
C ARG A 228 -0.37 0.35 19.46
N ASP A 229 -1.32 0.13 18.56
CA ASP A 229 -1.36 0.81 17.27
C ASP A 229 -2.43 1.91 17.22
N SER A 230 -2.19 2.94 16.41
CA SER A 230 -3.17 4.02 16.14
C SER A 230 -3.18 4.42 14.67
N SER A 231 -2.89 3.44 13.81
CA SER A 231 -2.79 3.60 12.37
C SER A 231 -4.18 3.62 11.71
N GLY A 232 -4.24 4.03 10.44
CA GLY A 232 -5.49 4.18 9.71
C GLY A 232 -5.33 4.81 8.33
N ILE A 233 -6.44 5.29 7.79
CA ILE A 233 -6.49 6.03 6.52
C ILE A 233 -7.12 7.40 6.75
N ARG A 234 -6.56 8.39 6.09
CA ARG A 234 -7.11 9.73 5.92
C ARG A 234 -7.62 9.91 4.50
N PHE A 235 -8.78 10.53 4.36
CA PHE A 235 -9.24 11.13 3.11
C PHE A 235 -9.14 12.65 3.18
N TYR A 236 -8.49 13.25 2.19
CA TYR A 236 -8.49 14.70 1.97
C TYR A 236 -9.64 15.08 1.06
N LEU A 237 -10.46 16.02 1.51
CA LEU A 237 -11.68 16.41 0.82
C LEU A 237 -11.44 17.64 -0.05
N GLY A 238 -11.86 17.54 -1.31
CA GLY A 238 -11.92 18.70 -2.19
C GLY A 238 -12.93 19.73 -1.69
N ASN A 239 -12.66 21.01 -2.00
CA ASN A 239 -13.59 22.11 -1.77
C ASN A 239 -14.81 22.03 -2.70
N GLU A 240 -14.60 21.51 -3.91
CA GLU A 240 -15.63 21.34 -4.94
C GLU A 240 -15.65 19.91 -5.47
N LEU A 241 -16.76 19.51 -6.11
CA LEU A 241 -16.84 18.25 -6.82
C LEU A 241 -16.04 18.36 -8.12
N ARG A 242 -15.16 17.39 -8.34
CA ARG A 242 -14.45 17.22 -9.62
C ARG A 242 -15.40 16.69 -10.69
N GLN A 243 -14.99 16.80 -11.96
CA GLN A 243 -15.81 16.45 -13.12
C GLN A 243 -16.27 14.99 -13.12
N TYR A 244 -15.42 14.07 -12.65
CA TYR A 244 -15.66 12.63 -12.67
C TYR A 244 -15.60 12.00 -11.29
N ASP A 245 -16.37 10.92 -11.13
CA ASP A 245 -16.32 10.05 -9.94
C ASP A 245 -15.21 9.01 -10.16
N LEU A 246 -14.31 8.91 -9.18
CA LEU A 246 -13.31 7.86 -9.10
C LEU A 246 -13.88 6.69 -8.28
N SER A 247 -13.60 5.47 -8.72
CA SER A 247 -13.96 4.24 -8.01
C SER A 247 -12.88 3.18 -8.25
N TYR A 248 -12.92 2.11 -7.45
CA TYR A 248 -12.00 0.98 -7.56
C TYR A 248 -12.72 -0.20 -8.20
N LEU A 249 -12.09 -0.78 -9.22
CA LEU A 249 -12.52 -2.04 -9.81
C LEU A 249 -11.54 -3.13 -9.38
N ILE A 250 -12.03 -4.11 -8.64
CA ILE A 250 -11.25 -5.32 -8.34
C ILE A 250 -11.40 -6.28 -9.52
N PHE A 251 -10.27 -6.69 -10.08
CA PHE A 251 -10.21 -7.61 -11.20
C PHE A 251 -9.20 -8.71 -10.91
N GLY A 252 -9.61 -9.97 -11.03
CA GLY A 252 -8.74 -11.11 -10.81
C GLY A 252 -9.47 -12.35 -10.32
N THR A 253 -8.69 -13.38 -9.99
CA THR A 253 -9.17 -14.60 -9.36
C THR A 253 -9.21 -14.41 -7.84
N PHE A 254 -10.40 -14.43 -7.25
CA PHE A 254 -10.53 -14.45 -5.80
C PHE A 254 -9.99 -15.77 -5.26
N SER A 255 -8.96 -15.71 -4.41
CA SER A 255 -8.39 -16.92 -3.82
C SER A 255 -9.33 -17.50 -2.76
N SER A 256 -9.92 -18.65 -3.05
CA SER A 256 -10.42 -19.60 -2.06
C SER A 256 -9.63 -20.89 -2.17
N SER A 257 -9.61 -21.69 -1.11
CA SER A 257 -9.01 -23.03 -1.11
C SER A 257 -9.56 -23.97 -2.19
N THR A 258 -10.67 -23.58 -2.85
CA THR A 258 -11.35 -24.34 -3.89
C THR A 258 -11.28 -23.72 -5.29
N SER A 259 -10.77 -22.49 -5.45
CA SER A 259 -10.81 -21.76 -6.73
C SER A 259 -9.47 -21.59 -7.41
N LEU A 260 -8.35 -21.66 -6.69
CA LEU A 260 -7.01 -21.57 -7.27
C LEU A 260 -6.01 -22.44 -6.49
N ALA A 261 -5.37 -23.38 -7.21
CA ALA A 261 -4.29 -24.20 -6.67
C ALA A 261 -3.10 -24.19 -7.65
N ILE A 262 -1.92 -23.85 -7.13
CA ILE A 262 -0.66 -23.87 -7.89
C ILE A 262 0.06 -25.18 -7.54
N PRO A 263 0.37 -26.06 -8.51
CA PRO A 263 1.07 -27.30 -8.24
C PRO A 263 2.48 -27.05 -7.65
N PRO A 264 2.90 -27.85 -6.66
CA PRO A 264 4.23 -27.70 -6.07
C PRO A 264 5.32 -27.98 -7.12
N ASN A 265 6.49 -27.34 -6.96
CA ASN A 265 7.65 -27.48 -7.84
C ASN A 265 7.39 -27.09 -9.31
N THR A 266 6.52 -26.10 -9.54
CA THR A 266 6.30 -25.53 -10.87
C THR A 266 7.14 -24.27 -11.04
N ASP A 267 8.01 -24.23 -12.06
CA ASP A 267 8.86 -23.06 -12.33
C ASP A 267 8.06 -21.82 -12.75
N GLN A 268 7.01 -22.03 -13.55
CA GLN A 268 6.09 -20.98 -13.99
C GLN A 268 4.68 -21.55 -14.13
N PHE A 269 3.71 -20.91 -13.47
CA PHE A 269 2.29 -21.24 -13.58
C PHE A 269 1.52 -19.95 -13.88
N ILE A 270 0.82 -19.91 -15.01
CA ILE A 270 0.08 -18.71 -15.45
C ILE A 270 -1.36 -18.82 -14.96
N VAL A 271 -1.84 -17.76 -14.32
CA VAL A 271 -3.24 -17.62 -13.89
C VAL A 271 -3.88 -16.51 -14.70
N ASP A 272 -4.83 -16.87 -15.55
CA ASP A 272 -5.58 -15.91 -16.34
C ASP A 272 -6.94 -15.59 -15.68
N SER A 273 -7.30 -14.31 -15.69
CA SER A 273 -8.63 -13.84 -15.29
C SER A 273 -9.24 -13.03 -16.44
N TYR A 274 -10.55 -13.13 -16.63
CA TYR A 274 -11.26 -12.50 -17.75
C TYR A 274 -12.48 -11.75 -17.25
N CYS A 275 -12.73 -10.55 -17.80
CA CYS A 275 -13.97 -9.80 -17.58
C CYS A 275 -14.90 -10.09 -18.77
N PRO A 276 -15.96 -10.90 -18.60
CA PRO A 276 -16.80 -11.30 -19.71
C PRO A 276 -17.64 -10.11 -20.22
N PRO A 277 -18.05 -10.11 -21.50
CA PRO A 277 -18.87 -9.03 -22.08
C PRO A 277 -20.17 -8.74 -21.30
N GLU A 278 -20.75 -9.76 -20.65
CA GLU A 278 -21.89 -9.65 -19.72
C GLU A 278 -21.61 -8.68 -18.58
N ALA A 279 -20.39 -8.70 -18.03
CA ALA A 279 -19.99 -7.84 -16.92
C ALA A 279 -19.72 -6.41 -17.41
N THR A 280 -18.99 -6.25 -18.51
CA THR A 280 -18.69 -4.92 -19.09
C THR A 280 -19.93 -4.21 -19.63
N ARG A 281 -21.01 -4.94 -19.95
CA ARG A 281 -22.31 -4.35 -20.32
C ARG A 281 -22.94 -3.50 -19.21
N ASN A 282 -22.51 -3.66 -17.96
CA ASN A 282 -22.96 -2.83 -16.84
C ASN A 282 -22.19 -1.51 -16.72
N PHE A 283 -21.17 -1.27 -17.55
CA PHE A 283 -20.43 -0.01 -17.56
C PHE A 283 -21.25 1.11 -18.22
N PRO A 284 -20.95 2.38 -17.90
CA PRO A 284 -21.54 3.52 -18.59
C PRO A 284 -21.36 3.41 -20.11
N ALA A 285 -22.32 3.90 -20.88
CA ALA A 285 -22.25 3.89 -22.35
C ALA A 285 -21.04 4.67 -22.90
N SER A 286 -20.53 5.64 -22.15
CA SER A 286 -19.30 6.39 -22.46
C SER A 286 -18.01 5.63 -22.14
N GLY A 287 -18.11 4.43 -21.55
CA GLY A 287 -16.97 3.68 -21.03
C GLY A 287 -16.47 4.20 -19.69
N ILE A 288 -15.31 3.67 -19.28
CA ILE A 288 -14.56 4.06 -18.08
C ILE A 288 -13.11 4.37 -18.46
N ASN A 289 -12.45 5.25 -17.71
CA ASN A 289 -11.03 5.54 -17.87
C ASN A 289 -10.24 4.94 -16.70
N VAL A 290 -9.27 4.07 -17.00
CA VAL A 290 -8.38 3.50 -15.98
C VAL A 290 -7.20 4.45 -15.79
N VAL A 291 -7.11 5.05 -14.61
CA VAL A 291 -6.08 6.05 -14.27
C VAL A 291 -4.96 5.50 -13.37
N SER A 292 -5.20 4.36 -12.72
CA SER A 292 -4.22 3.68 -11.86
C SER A 292 -4.54 2.19 -11.79
N ALA A 293 -3.53 1.39 -11.44
CA ALA A 293 -3.66 -0.05 -11.19
C ALA A 293 -2.78 -0.45 -10.00
N LEU A 294 -3.32 -1.31 -9.14
CA LEU A 294 -2.63 -1.87 -7.97
C LEU A 294 -2.61 -3.40 -8.08
N PRO A 295 -1.53 -4.01 -8.61
CA PRO A 295 -1.38 -5.45 -8.62
C PRO A 295 -1.24 -5.98 -7.20
N HIS A 296 -1.85 -7.13 -6.90
CA HIS A 296 -1.75 -7.79 -5.60
C HIS A 296 -1.57 -9.29 -5.77
N THR A 297 -0.53 -9.83 -5.12
CA THR A 297 -0.25 -11.27 -5.02
C THR A 297 0.33 -11.61 -3.66
N HIS A 298 0.26 -12.88 -3.27
CA HIS A 298 1.05 -13.39 -2.15
C HIS A 298 2.50 -13.68 -2.60
N LEU A 299 3.27 -14.39 -1.76
CA LEU A 299 4.71 -14.62 -1.88
C LEU A 299 5.19 -15.28 -3.20
N GLN A 300 4.30 -15.95 -3.94
CA GLN A 300 4.67 -16.68 -5.17
C GLN A 300 4.38 -15.90 -6.47
N GLY A 301 3.77 -14.72 -6.39
CA GLY A 301 3.51 -13.89 -7.57
C GLY A 301 4.78 -13.27 -8.16
N ARG A 302 4.85 -13.17 -9.49
CA ARG A 302 5.97 -12.58 -10.25
C ARG A 302 5.45 -11.80 -11.45
#